data_AF-A0A6J0M1S5-F1
#
_entry.id   AF-A0A6J0M1S5-F1
#
_cell.length_a   1.000
_cell.length_b   1.000
_cell.length_c   1.000
_cell.angle_alpha   90.00
_cell.angle_beta   90.00
_cell.angle_gamma   90.00
#
_symmetry.space_group_name_H-M   'P 1'
#
loop_
_entity.id
_entity.type
_entity.pdbx_description
1 polymer ?
#
loop_
_entity_poly.entity_id
_entity_poly.type
_entity_poly.pdbx_seq_one_letter_code
_entity_poly.pdbx_strand_id
1 'polypeptide(L)'
;MSPLKDILAREAEREAEREAEREAEREADLLSSPPADSSKRMRIIGLEWDDPRTLVYKFKTREVGRVFVEGYDTKLPHDDVDGALRNHFSSCGRITDILIRETDEGLLSRAIIFFLAEGAVDKALQLSGSDVGGWKAIVTPYPFPKYQGRSITVNVTGYDISRSEIDFKSAIRQHFSSCGEISHFKISKKVASAEFDVDGEDAQDKVMELDESIMCGSKIHVDVICGAITTVHTRRHLSRKMI
;
A
#
# COMPACT_ATOMS: atom_id res chain seq x y z
N MET A 1 -50.50 -31.34 39.77
CA MET A 1 -49.62 -30.41 39.03
C MET A 1 -49.17 -29.34 40.01
N SER A 2 -47.86 -29.12 40.17
CA SER A 2 -47.33 -28.27 41.26
C SER A 2 -47.39 -26.80 40.86
N PRO A 3 -48.13 -25.94 41.60
CA PRO A 3 -48.29 -24.51 41.28
C PRO A 3 -46.95 -23.77 41.15
N LEU A 4 -45.90 -24.27 41.81
CA LEU A 4 -44.56 -23.70 41.79
C LEU A 4 -43.88 -23.77 40.41
N LYS A 5 -44.15 -24.81 39.62
CA LYS A 5 -43.51 -24.99 38.30
C LYS A 5 -44.06 -24.00 37.27
N ASP A 6 -45.35 -23.70 37.35
CA ASP A 6 -46.00 -22.77 36.44
C ASP A 6 -45.61 -21.31 36.75
N ILE A 7 -45.31 -21.00 38.02
CA ILE A 7 -44.80 -19.68 38.43
C ILE A 7 -43.38 -19.47 37.89
N LEU A 8 -42.49 -20.45 38.07
CA LEU A 8 -41.10 -20.37 37.59
C LEU A 8 -41.01 -20.31 36.06
N ALA A 9 -41.86 -21.05 35.34
CA ALA A 9 -41.91 -20.99 33.88
C ALA A 9 -42.32 -19.60 33.38
N ARG A 10 -43.29 -18.97 34.05
CA ARG A 10 -43.74 -17.60 33.73
C ARG A 10 -42.72 -16.54 34.10
N GLU A 11 -41.89 -16.77 35.13
CA GLU A 11 -40.79 -15.88 35.47
C GLU A 11 -39.66 -15.95 34.42
N ALA A 12 -39.30 -17.15 33.98
CA ALA A 12 -38.28 -17.35 32.93
C ALA A 12 -38.71 -16.75 31.58
N GLU A 13 -39.99 -16.90 31.20
CA GLU A 13 -40.52 -16.31 29.96
C GLU A 13 -40.50 -14.78 30.00
N ARG A 14 -40.84 -14.18 31.15
CA ARG A 14 -40.75 -12.71 31.36
C ARG A 14 -39.32 -12.20 31.38
N GLU A 15 -38.36 -13.00 31.84
CA GLU A 15 -36.95 -12.64 31.84
C GLU A 15 -36.39 -12.67 30.41
N ALA A 16 -36.74 -13.70 29.62
CA ALA A 16 -36.40 -13.79 28.21
C ALA A 16 -37.02 -12.65 27.38
N GLU A 17 -38.27 -12.27 27.66
CA GLU A 17 -38.93 -11.15 26.96
C GLU A 17 -38.26 -9.81 27.29
N ARG A 18 -37.84 -9.59 28.54
CA ARG A 18 -37.07 -8.40 28.93
C ARG A 18 -35.66 -8.37 28.35
N GLU A 19 -35.04 -9.53 28.17
CA GLU A 19 -33.71 -9.62 27.55
C GLU A 19 -33.81 -9.34 26.04
N ALA A 20 -34.83 -9.88 25.37
CA ALA A 20 -35.14 -9.56 23.97
C ALA A 20 -35.49 -8.08 23.77
N GLU A 21 -36.25 -7.47 24.70
CA GLU A 21 -36.57 -6.04 24.65
C GLU A 21 -35.31 -5.17 24.83
N ARG A 22 -34.41 -5.54 25.74
CA ARG A 22 -33.10 -4.86 25.90
C ARG A 22 -32.18 -5.04 24.70
N GLU A 23 -32.23 -6.18 24.04
CA GLU A 23 -31.44 -6.44 22.83
C GLU A 23 -31.99 -5.65 21.64
N ALA A 24 -33.32 -5.58 21.50
CA ALA A 24 -33.99 -4.72 20.52
C ALA A 24 -33.73 -3.23 20.77
N GLU A 25 -33.70 -2.79 22.03
CA GLU A 25 -33.37 -1.40 22.39
C GLU A 25 -31.89 -1.08 22.09
N ARG A 26 -30.96 -2.03 22.28
CA ARG A 26 -29.55 -1.89 21.85
C ARG A 26 -29.39 -1.85 20.33
N GLU A 27 -30.13 -2.68 19.58
CA GLU A 27 -30.14 -2.62 18.11
C GLU A 27 -30.75 -1.30 17.61
N ALA A 28 -31.81 -0.82 18.26
CA ALA A 28 -32.40 0.47 17.95
C ALA A 28 -31.43 1.63 18.24
N ASP A 29 -30.65 1.59 19.33
CA ASP A 29 -29.60 2.57 19.62
C ASP A 29 -28.44 2.53 18.60
N LEU A 30 -28.07 1.33 18.12
CA LEU A 30 -27.09 1.16 17.03
C LEU A 30 -27.58 1.74 15.69
N LEU A 31 -28.90 1.71 15.44
CA LEU A 31 -29.54 2.26 14.23
C LEU A 31 -29.93 3.75 14.37
N SER A 32 -30.18 4.22 15.60
CA SER A 32 -30.49 5.60 15.99
C SER A 32 -29.23 6.46 16.14
N SER A 33 -28.09 5.81 16.40
CA SER A 33 -26.78 6.43 16.29
C SER A 33 -26.73 7.19 14.95
N PRO A 34 -26.52 8.52 14.95
CA PRO A 34 -26.46 9.27 13.72
C PRO A 34 -25.46 8.56 12.82
N PRO A 35 -25.80 8.28 11.54
CA PRO A 35 -24.87 7.60 10.65
C PRO A 35 -23.55 8.35 10.80
N ALA A 36 -22.53 7.64 11.27
CA ALA A 36 -21.22 8.22 11.47
C ALA A 36 -20.93 8.95 10.17
N ASP A 37 -20.94 10.29 10.25
CA ASP A 37 -20.96 11.17 9.10
C ASP A 37 -19.94 10.61 8.11
N SER A 38 -20.42 10.01 7.02
CA SER A 38 -19.53 9.32 6.09
C SER A 38 -18.65 10.33 5.35
N SER A 39 -18.88 11.64 5.57
CA SER A 39 -17.97 12.75 5.24
C SER A 39 -16.88 13.04 6.29
N LYS A 40 -16.76 12.22 7.34
CA LYS A 40 -15.59 12.18 8.25
C LYS A 40 -14.67 11.00 7.99
N ARG A 41 -14.78 10.30 6.86
CA ARG A 41 -13.61 9.63 6.28
C ARG A 41 -12.65 10.74 5.87
N MET A 42 -11.77 11.09 6.80
CA MET A 42 -10.63 11.99 6.71
C MET A 42 -10.68 12.80 5.41
N ARG A 43 -11.30 14.00 5.47
CA ARG A 43 -11.03 15.01 4.45
C ARG A 43 -9.54 15.26 4.54
N ILE A 44 -8.78 14.53 3.74
CA ILE A 44 -7.37 14.80 3.53
C ILE A 44 -7.30 15.98 2.55
N ILE A 45 -7.85 17.11 2.99
CA ILE A 45 -7.58 18.41 2.41
C ILE A 45 -6.34 18.88 3.17
N GLY A 46 -5.18 18.72 2.54
CA GLY A 46 -3.88 19.03 3.13
C GLY A 46 -3.07 17.77 3.46
N LEU A 47 -2.64 17.02 2.46
CA LEU A 47 -1.40 16.24 2.62
C LEU A 47 -0.30 16.95 1.87
N GLU A 48 0.71 17.37 2.65
CA GLU A 48 2.01 17.78 2.15
C GLU A 48 2.55 16.71 1.20
N TRP A 49 3.25 17.19 0.17
CA TRP A 49 3.79 16.42 -0.94
C TRP A 49 4.86 15.36 -0.55
N ASP A 50 5.11 15.19 0.76
CA ASP A 50 6.27 14.50 1.33
C ASP A 50 5.94 13.26 2.18
N ASP A 51 4.69 12.75 2.21
CA ASP A 51 4.42 11.46 2.86
C ASP A 51 4.86 10.28 1.97
N PRO A 52 5.90 9.50 2.36
CA PRO A 52 6.41 8.37 1.58
C PRO A 52 5.35 7.29 1.31
N ARG A 53 4.31 7.19 2.13
CA ARG A 53 3.21 6.23 1.96
C ARG A 53 2.29 6.60 0.82
N THR A 54 2.14 7.89 0.53
CA THR A 54 1.35 8.38 -0.62
C THR A 54 2.17 8.46 -1.90
N LEU A 55 3.50 8.54 -1.75
CA LEU A 55 4.41 8.57 -2.88
C LEU A 55 4.36 7.29 -3.70
N VAL A 56 4.25 6.12 -3.06
CA VAL A 56 4.22 4.78 -3.69
C VAL A 56 3.21 4.69 -4.85
N TYR A 57 2.17 5.50 -4.84
CA TYR A 57 1.00 5.36 -5.71
C TYR A 57 0.80 6.51 -6.71
N LYS A 58 1.67 7.53 -6.71
CA LYS A 58 1.53 8.73 -7.54
C LYS A 58 2.49 8.83 -8.72
N PHE A 59 3.43 7.89 -8.84
CA PHE A 59 4.42 7.89 -9.91
C PHE A 59 4.15 6.80 -10.93
N LYS A 60 4.68 6.99 -12.13
CA LYS A 60 4.75 5.92 -13.12
C LYS A 60 5.93 5.01 -12.81
N THR A 61 5.78 3.71 -13.04
CA THR A 61 6.84 2.72 -12.81
C THR A 61 8.16 3.09 -13.51
N ARG A 62 8.08 3.66 -14.72
CA ARG A 62 9.23 4.14 -15.51
C ARG A 62 9.99 5.33 -14.90
N GLU A 63 9.38 6.06 -13.98
CA GLU A 63 10.01 7.18 -13.27
C GLU A 63 10.80 6.71 -12.06
N VAL A 64 10.65 5.44 -11.66
CA VAL A 64 11.33 4.87 -10.50
C VAL A 64 12.65 4.24 -10.93
N GLY A 65 13.74 4.79 -10.42
CA GLY A 65 15.08 4.27 -10.60
C GLY A 65 15.67 3.77 -9.29
N ARG A 66 16.55 2.77 -9.35
CA ARG A 66 17.41 2.44 -8.21
C ARG A 66 18.78 1.95 -8.65
N VAL A 67 19.79 2.29 -7.86
CA VAL A 67 21.19 1.93 -8.11
C VAL A 67 21.83 1.42 -6.84
N PHE A 68 22.88 0.63 -6.99
CA PHE A 68 23.83 0.38 -5.91
C PHE A 68 24.92 1.43 -5.94
N VAL A 69 25.32 1.88 -4.75
CA VAL A 69 26.50 2.72 -4.56
C VAL A 69 27.44 2.04 -3.57
N GLU A 70 28.70 1.95 -3.94
CA GLU A 70 29.80 1.45 -3.11
C GLU A 70 30.93 2.50 -3.10
N GLY A 71 31.95 2.26 -2.26
CA GLY A 71 33.19 3.05 -2.23
C GLY A 71 33.31 4.06 -1.10
N TYR A 72 32.26 4.27 -0.30
CA TYR A 72 32.33 5.09 0.91
C TYR A 72 33.07 4.37 2.03
N ASP A 73 33.65 5.15 2.95
CA ASP A 73 34.26 4.61 4.15
C ASP A 73 33.16 4.10 5.10
N THR A 74 33.19 2.79 5.37
CA THR A 74 32.21 2.10 6.20
C THR A 74 32.32 2.44 7.68
N LYS A 75 33.37 3.16 8.08
CA LYS A 75 33.58 3.63 9.46
C LYS A 75 32.98 5.01 9.72
N LEU A 76 32.48 5.69 8.68
CA LEU A 76 31.80 6.97 8.85
C LEU A 76 30.41 6.79 9.48
N PRO A 77 29.91 7.80 10.21
CA PRO A 77 28.54 7.82 10.68
C PRO A 77 27.53 7.65 9.54
N HIS A 78 26.44 6.92 9.79
CA HIS A 78 25.36 6.70 8.82
C HIS A 78 24.88 8.01 8.18
N ASP A 79 24.63 9.04 8.99
CA ASP A 79 24.06 10.31 8.53
C ASP A 79 25.02 11.11 7.65
N ASP A 80 26.33 10.98 7.87
CA ASP A 80 27.35 11.61 7.04
C ASP A 80 27.37 10.97 5.65
N VAL A 81 27.29 9.64 5.58
CA VAL A 81 27.22 8.92 4.30
C VAL A 81 25.89 9.18 3.59
N ASP A 82 24.75 9.14 4.29
CA ASP A 82 23.43 9.46 3.72
C ASP A 82 23.42 10.89 3.14
N GLY A 83 23.87 11.88 3.92
CA GLY A 83 23.94 13.27 3.48
C GLY A 83 24.86 13.47 2.28
N ALA A 84 26.03 12.83 2.27
CA ALA A 84 26.96 12.89 1.15
C ALA A 84 26.35 12.29 -0.13
N LEU A 85 25.69 11.13 -0.03
CA LEU A 85 24.98 10.51 -1.14
C LEU A 85 23.83 11.39 -1.65
N ARG A 86 23.02 11.97 -0.76
CA ARG A 86 21.92 12.87 -1.15
C ARG A 86 22.42 14.07 -1.92
N ASN A 87 23.46 14.73 -1.41
CA ASN A 87 24.03 15.90 -2.04
C ASN A 87 24.60 15.55 -3.42
N HIS A 88 25.38 14.47 -3.50
CA HIS A 88 26.06 14.08 -4.72
C HIS A 88 25.10 13.66 -5.85
N PHE A 89 24.07 12.90 -5.52
CA PHE A 89 23.10 12.38 -6.50
C PHE A 89 21.86 13.26 -6.69
N SER A 90 21.81 14.45 -6.06
CA SER A 90 20.66 15.38 -6.10
C SER A 90 20.25 15.81 -7.51
N SER A 91 21.20 15.85 -8.46
CA SER A 91 20.96 16.23 -9.85
C SER A 91 20.37 15.09 -10.71
N CYS A 92 20.44 13.84 -10.23
CA CYS A 92 19.94 12.68 -10.97
C CYS A 92 18.41 12.59 -10.94
N GLY A 93 17.79 13.10 -9.88
CA GLY A 93 16.34 13.08 -9.66
C GLY A 93 16.03 13.23 -8.17
N ARG A 94 14.73 13.25 -7.82
CA ARG A 94 14.34 13.27 -6.40
C ARG A 94 14.75 11.94 -5.76
N ILE A 95 15.59 12.00 -4.73
CA ILE A 95 15.95 10.82 -3.95
C ILE A 95 14.85 10.56 -2.92
N THR A 96 14.16 9.44 -3.08
CA THR A 96 13.01 9.07 -2.24
C THR A 96 13.41 8.23 -1.03
N ASP A 97 14.49 7.45 -1.14
CA ASP A 97 15.04 6.67 -0.04
C ASP A 97 16.52 6.35 -0.30
N ILE A 98 17.27 6.21 0.77
CA ILE A 98 18.62 5.64 0.77
C ILE A 98 18.64 4.55 1.83
N LEU A 99 18.93 3.33 1.39
CA LEU A 99 19.18 2.21 2.29
C LEU A 99 20.68 2.00 2.42
N ILE A 100 21.20 2.41 3.57
CA ILE A 100 22.51 2.00 4.06
C ILE A 100 22.24 0.96 5.14
N ARG A 101 22.86 -0.21 5.02
CA ARG A 101 22.76 -1.24 6.06
C ARG A 101 23.91 -1.06 7.03
N GLU A 102 23.65 -1.32 8.30
CA GLU A 102 24.61 -1.20 9.39
C GLU A 102 24.62 -2.49 10.22
N THR A 103 25.79 -2.83 10.76
CA THR A 103 26.01 -3.90 11.72
C THR A 103 26.76 -3.33 12.93
N ASP A 104 26.97 -4.14 13.97
CA ASP A 104 27.76 -3.74 15.15
C ASP A 104 29.21 -3.34 14.82
N GLU A 105 29.69 -3.72 13.63
CA GLU A 105 31.05 -3.45 13.12
C GLU A 105 31.12 -2.18 12.24
N GLY A 106 29.98 -1.54 11.96
CA GLY A 106 29.86 -0.34 11.14
C GLY A 106 28.93 -0.50 9.93
N LEU A 107 29.05 0.39 8.96
CA LEU A 107 28.22 0.35 7.75
C LEU A 107 28.64 -0.81 6.84
N LEU A 108 27.67 -1.41 6.16
CA LEU A 108 27.98 -2.29 5.02
C LEU A 108 28.45 -1.44 3.84
N SER A 109 29.33 -1.99 3.02
CA SER A 109 29.99 -1.29 1.89
C SER A 109 29.09 -0.97 0.69
N ARG A 110 27.79 -1.29 0.77
CA ARG A 110 26.83 -1.10 -0.32
C ARG A 110 25.54 -0.45 0.17
N ALA A 111 25.24 0.69 -0.45
CA ALA A 111 23.98 1.41 -0.29
C ALA A 111 23.07 1.19 -1.50
N ILE A 112 21.77 1.37 -1.31
CA ILE A 112 20.76 1.41 -2.38
C ILE A 112 20.14 2.80 -2.38
N ILE A 113 20.19 3.48 -3.53
CA ILE A 113 19.51 4.77 -3.70
C ILE A 113 18.28 4.54 -4.56
N PHE A 114 17.15 5.07 -4.11
CA PHE A 114 15.91 5.13 -4.88
C PHE A 114 15.69 6.54 -5.40
N PHE A 115 15.40 6.63 -6.69
CA PHE A 115 15.13 7.87 -7.40
C PHE A 115 13.69 7.89 -7.91
N LEU A 116 13.16 9.10 -7.98
CA LEU A 116 11.99 9.43 -8.75
C LEU A 116 12.33 10.51 -9.78
N ALA A 117 12.68 10.06 -10.98
CA ALA A 117 12.73 10.81 -12.22
C ALA A 117 13.05 9.86 -13.38
N GLU A 118 12.44 10.08 -14.54
CA GLU A 118 12.81 9.38 -15.75
C GLU A 118 14.29 9.63 -16.10
N GLY A 119 15.03 8.56 -16.44
CA GLY A 119 16.47 8.63 -16.72
C GLY A 119 17.37 8.89 -15.51
N ALA A 120 16.85 8.83 -14.28
CA ALA A 120 17.66 9.03 -13.07
C ALA A 120 18.81 8.02 -12.94
N VAL A 121 18.57 6.77 -13.32
CA VAL A 121 19.59 5.71 -13.30
C VAL A 121 20.75 6.05 -14.23
N ASP A 122 20.47 6.47 -15.46
CA ASP A 122 21.52 6.81 -16.44
C ASP A 122 22.37 7.99 -15.96
N LYS A 123 21.73 9.01 -15.39
CA LYS A 123 22.43 10.15 -14.78
C LYS A 123 23.31 9.72 -13.59
N ALA A 124 22.79 8.85 -12.73
CA ALA A 124 23.55 8.35 -11.58
C ALA A 124 24.76 7.52 -12.02
N LEU A 125 24.62 6.70 -13.07
CA LEU A 125 25.74 5.92 -13.63
C LEU A 125 26.85 6.81 -14.20
N GLN A 126 26.51 7.97 -14.77
CA GLN A 126 27.51 8.94 -15.25
C GLN A 126 28.37 9.54 -14.13
N LEU A 127 27.89 9.49 -12.87
CA LEU A 127 28.64 9.97 -11.70
C LEU A 127 29.59 8.90 -11.12
N SER A 128 29.59 7.68 -11.66
CA SER A 128 30.51 6.62 -11.21
C SER A 128 31.98 7.05 -11.41
N GLY A 129 32.80 6.87 -10.38
CA GLY A 129 34.22 7.23 -10.32
C GLY A 129 34.51 8.66 -9.83
N SER A 130 33.48 9.48 -9.64
CA SER A 130 33.60 10.84 -9.11
C SER A 130 33.86 10.86 -7.60
N ASP A 131 34.44 11.96 -7.10
CA ASP A 131 34.74 12.15 -5.69
C ASP A 131 33.51 12.62 -4.91
N VAL A 132 33.27 12.00 -3.76
CA VAL A 132 32.15 12.29 -2.85
C VAL A 132 32.69 12.66 -1.47
N GLY A 133 33.58 13.66 -1.42
CA GLY A 133 34.16 14.12 -0.16
C GLY A 133 35.29 13.20 0.32
N GLY A 134 36.22 12.89 -0.58
CA GLY A 134 37.44 12.13 -0.26
C GLY A 134 37.36 10.62 -0.54
N TRP A 135 36.25 10.13 -1.09
CA TRP A 135 36.10 8.77 -1.57
C TRP A 135 35.44 8.74 -2.94
N LYS A 136 35.69 7.67 -3.72
CA LYS A 136 35.17 7.53 -5.08
C LYS A 136 33.89 6.71 -5.08
N ALA A 137 32.81 7.27 -5.61
CA ALA A 137 31.57 6.53 -5.77
C ALA A 137 31.68 5.48 -6.87
N ILE A 138 31.28 4.25 -6.57
CA ILE A 138 31.13 3.18 -7.57
C ILE A 138 29.64 2.92 -7.71
N VAL A 139 29.09 3.29 -8.86
CA VAL A 139 27.65 3.18 -9.14
C VAL A 139 27.41 2.02 -10.09
N THR A 140 26.49 1.12 -9.72
CA THR A 140 26.06 0.01 -10.58
C THR A 140 24.54 -0.08 -10.66
N PRO A 141 23.98 -0.52 -11.81
CA PRO A 141 22.54 -0.59 -11.98
C PRO A 141 21.95 -1.64 -11.03
N TYR A 142 20.80 -1.33 -10.45
CA TYR A 142 20.04 -2.27 -9.62
C TYR A 142 18.60 -2.38 -10.13
N PRO A 143 18.33 -2.98 -11.31
CA PRO A 143 16.99 -3.02 -11.86
C PRO A 143 16.03 -3.79 -10.94
N PHE A 144 14.73 -3.46 -11.00
CA PHE A 144 13.68 -4.29 -10.40
C PHE A 144 13.62 -5.65 -11.11
N PRO A 145 13.17 -6.72 -10.43
CA PRO A 145 12.89 -8.00 -11.08
C PRO A 145 11.92 -7.80 -12.26
N LYS A 146 12.09 -8.59 -13.33
CA LYS A 146 11.30 -8.45 -14.57
C LYS A 146 9.78 -8.51 -14.36
N TYR A 147 9.31 -9.23 -13.34
CA TYR A 147 7.89 -9.38 -13.02
C TYR A 147 7.36 -8.28 -12.08
N GLN A 148 8.24 -7.48 -11.46
CA GLN A 148 7.80 -6.41 -10.57
C GLN A 148 7.04 -5.34 -11.36
N GLY A 149 5.90 -4.90 -10.85
CA GLY A 149 4.97 -3.97 -11.53
C GLY A 149 4.19 -4.59 -12.69
N ARG A 150 4.53 -5.83 -13.09
CA ARG A 150 3.86 -6.58 -14.17
C ARG A 150 2.96 -7.70 -13.65
N SER A 151 3.44 -8.44 -12.66
CA SER A 151 2.71 -9.47 -11.93
C SER A 151 2.43 -8.93 -10.53
N ILE A 152 1.19 -8.54 -10.29
CA ILE A 152 0.79 -7.80 -9.10
C ILE A 152 -0.48 -8.37 -8.50
N THR A 153 -0.63 -8.27 -7.18
CA THR A 153 -1.90 -8.53 -6.50
C THR A 153 -2.57 -7.21 -6.19
N VAL A 154 -3.80 -7.08 -6.66
CA VAL A 154 -4.64 -5.89 -6.53
C VAL A 154 -5.72 -6.15 -5.50
N ASN A 155 -5.96 -5.18 -4.61
CA ASN A 155 -7.10 -5.13 -3.73
C ASN A 155 -8.02 -4.00 -4.15
N VAL A 156 -9.30 -4.30 -4.32
CA VAL A 156 -10.35 -3.34 -4.66
C VAL A 156 -11.35 -3.26 -3.51
N THR A 157 -11.67 -2.03 -3.09
CA THR A 157 -12.70 -1.74 -2.08
C THR A 157 -13.72 -0.72 -2.61
N GLY A 158 -14.82 -0.54 -1.88
CA GLY A 158 -15.85 0.46 -2.23
C GLY A 158 -16.85 0.02 -3.29
N TYR A 159 -16.89 -1.28 -3.60
CA TYR A 159 -17.91 -1.84 -4.50
C TYR A 159 -19.19 -2.22 -3.74
N ASP A 160 -20.31 -2.25 -4.45
CA ASP A 160 -21.60 -2.68 -3.92
C ASP A 160 -21.66 -4.20 -3.68
N ILE A 161 -21.66 -4.60 -2.40
CA ILE A 161 -21.68 -5.99 -1.95
C ILE A 161 -23.02 -6.71 -2.14
N SER A 162 -24.09 -5.99 -2.49
CA SER A 162 -25.42 -6.56 -2.73
C SER A 162 -25.49 -7.37 -4.04
N ARG A 163 -24.55 -7.13 -4.97
CA ARG A 163 -24.47 -7.80 -6.27
C ARG A 163 -24.00 -9.26 -6.17
N SER A 164 -24.29 -10.03 -7.21
CA SER A 164 -23.81 -11.42 -7.31
C SER A 164 -22.29 -11.47 -7.49
N GLU A 165 -21.67 -12.55 -7.00
CA GLU A 165 -20.23 -12.75 -7.17
C GLU A 165 -19.83 -12.88 -8.65
N ILE A 166 -20.71 -13.46 -9.46
CA ILE A 166 -20.50 -13.64 -10.91
C ILE A 166 -20.48 -12.29 -11.61
N ASP A 167 -21.46 -11.43 -11.33
CA ASP A 167 -21.55 -10.09 -11.91
C ASP A 167 -20.36 -9.23 -11.47
N PHE A 168 -19.97 -9.34 -10.20
CA PHE A 168 -18.80 -8.62 -9.69
C PHE A 168 -17.51 -9.04 -10.39
N LYS A 169 -17.25 -10.35 -10.52
CA LYS A 169 -16.07 -10.85 -11.25
C LYS A 169 -16.09 -10.41 -12.72
N SER A 170 -17.26 -10.40 -13.36
CA SER A 170 -17.41 -9.93 -14.74
C SER A 170 -17.10 -8.43 -14.84
N ALA A 171 -17.63 -7.62 -13.93
CA ALA A 171 -17.36 -6.18 -13.87
C ALA A 171 -15.88 -5.88 -13.68
N ILE A 172 -15.20 -6.56 -12.76
CA ILE A 172 -13.74 -6.40 -12.56
C ILE A 172 -12.99 -6.74 -13.84
N ARG A 173 -13.28 -7.89 -14.48
CA ARG A 173 -12.61 -8.27 -15.73
C ARG A 173 -12.79 -7.26 -16.85
N GLN A 174 -13.97 -6.67 -16.95
CA GLN A 174 -14.23 -5.64 -17.95
C GLN A 174 -13.51 -4.33 -17.61
N HIS A 175 -13.62 -3.87 -16.36
CA HIS A 175 -13.08 -2.59 -15.90
C HIS A 175 -11.54 -2.55 -15.92
N PHE A 176 -10.90 -3.67 -15.59
CA PHE A 176 -9.44 -3.84 -15.58
C PHE A 176 -8.87 -4.49 -16.85
N SER A 177 -9.66 -4.58 -17.93
CA SER A 177 -9.28 -5.31 -19.15
C SER A 177 -8.02 -4.79 -19.85
N SER A 178 -7.66 -3.52 -19.66
CA SER A 178 -6.42 -2.92 -20.21
C SER A 178 -5.17 -3.28 -19.39
N CYS A 179 -5.36 -3.70 -18.14
CA CYS A 179 -4.29 -3.87 -17.15
C CYS A 179 -3.51 -5.17 -17.34
N GLY A 180 -4.16 -6.23 -17.83
CA GLY A 180 -3.56 -7.54 -18.00
C GLY A 180 -4.54 -8.68 -17.86
N GLU A 181 -4.02 -9.90 -17.84
CA GLU A 181 -4.80 -11.10 -17.51
C GLU A 181 -5.10 -11.12 -16.00
N ILE A 182 -6.37 -11.37 -15.64
CA ILE A 182 -6.81 -11.39 -14.24
C ILE A 182 -7.06 -12.82 -13.77
N SER A 183 -6.43 -13.20 -12.66
CA SER A 183 -6.54 -14.53 -12.06
C SER A 183 -6.70 -14.45 -10.53
N HIS A 184 -6.82 -15.62 -9.87
CA HIS A 184 -6.80 -15.76 -8.40
C HIS A 184 -7.73 -14.82 -7.59
N PHE A 185 -9.02 -14.81 -7.90
CA PHE A 185 -10.01 -14.01 -7.16
C PHE A 185 -10.27 -14.52 -5.73
N LYS A 186 -10.27 -13.59 -4.78
CA LYS A 186 -10.75 -13.77 -3.41
C LYS A 186 -11.62 -12.58 -3.01
N ILE A 187 -12.88 -12.85 -2.67
CA ILE A 187 -13.86 -11.81 -2.36
C ILE A 187 -14.28 -11.94 -0.90
N SER A 188 -14.25 -10.83 -0.18
CA SER A 188 -14.66 -10.74 1.22
C SER A 188 -15.81 -9.76 1.38
N LYS A 189 -17.04 -10.28 1.45
CA LYS A 189 -18.24 -9.47 1.69
C LYS A 189 -18.23 -8.77 3.05
N LYS A 190 -17.58 -9.36 4.06
CA LYS A 190 -17.50 -8.81 5.42
C LYS A 190 -16.83 -7.43 5.47
N VAL A 191 -15.84 -7.21 4.61
CA VAL A 191 -15.07 -5.95 4.56
C VAL A 191 -15.20 -5.24 3.22
N ALA A 192 -16.17 -5.66 2.39
CA ALA A 192 -16.40 -5.13 1.04
C ALA A 192 -15.11 -4.99 0.21
N SER A 193 -14.30 -6.06 0.18
CA SER A 193 -13.03 -6.10 -0.55
C SER A 193 -12.91 -7.28 -1.50
N ALA A 194 -12.12 -7.11 -2.56
CA ALA A 194 -11.75 -8.16 -3.48
C ALA A 194 -10.26 -8.11 -3.83
N GLU A 195 -9.58 -9.23 -3.67
CA GLU A 195 -8.20 -9.44 -4.06
C GLU A 195 -8.15 -10.27 -5.34
N PHE A 196 -7.28 -9.91 -6.29
CA PHE A 196 -7.03 -10.68 -7.50
C PHE A 196 -5.63 -10.37 -8.06
N ASP A 197 -5.08 -11.30 -8.82
CA ASP A 197 -3.79 -11.12 -9.48
C ASP A 197 -3.98 -10.56 -10.89
N VAL A 198 -3.07 -9.68 -11.29
CA VAL A 198 -3.01 -9.10 -12.64
C VAL A 198 -1.61 -9.33 -13.20
N ASP A 199 -1.57 -9.99 -14.36
CA ASP A 199 -0.35 -10.19 -15.15
C ASP A 199 -0.44 -9.38 -16.45
N GLY A 200 0.38 -8.34 -16.58
CA GLY A 200 0.33 -7.46 -17.73
C GLY A 200 1.52 -6.53 -17.87
N GLU A 201 1.63 -5.92 -19.05
CA GLU A 201 2.58 -4.84 -19.28
C GLU A 201 2.09 -3.54 -18.63
N ASP A 202 2.97 -2.90 -17.87
CA ASP A 202 2.68 -1.70 -17.07
C ASP A 202 1.45 -1.88 -16.17
N ALA A 203 1.24 -3.12 -15.68
CA ALA A 203 0.04 -3.49 -14.93
C ALA A 203 -0.17 -2.57 -13.73
N GLN A 204 0.88 -2.26 -12.97
CA GLN A 204 0.79 -1.33 -11.85
C GLN A 204 0.31 0.06 -12.29
N ASP A 205 0.90 0.64 -13.34
CA ASP A 205 0.52 1.98 -13.78
C ASP A 205 -0.95 2.03 -14.21
N LYS A 206 -1.38 1.05 -15.02
CA LYS A 206 -2.76 0.97 -15.52
C LYS A 206 -3.78 0.67 -14.42
N VAL A 207 -3.43 -0.18 -13.45
CA VAL A 207 -4.28 -0.47 -12.29
C VAL A 207 -4.44 0.77 -11.43
N MET A 208 -3.36 1.51 -11.20
CA MET A 208 -3.41 2.73 -10.39
C MET A 208 -4.15 3.88 -11.09
N GLU A 209 -4.20 3.90 -12.43
CA GLU A 209 -5.08 4.82 -13.19
C GLU A 209 -6.58 4.58 -12.94
N LEU A 210 -6.95 3.37 -12.48
CA LEU A 210 -8.33 3.01 -12.13
C LEU A 210 -8.65 3.29 -10.65
N ASP A 211 -7.69 3.73 -9.85
CA ASP A 211 -7.99 4.17 -8.50
C ASP A 211 -8.99 5.33 -8.53
N GLU A 212 -9.92 5.34 -7.58
CA GLU A 212 -11.01 6.32 -7.50
C GLU A 212 -12.00 6.35 -8.67
N SER A 213 -11.90 5.42 -9.63
CA SER A 213 -12.82 5.34 -10.77
C SER A 213 -14.22 4.85 -10.36
N ILE A 214 -15.20 5.05 -11.24
CA ILE A 214 -16.57 4.56 -11.04
C ILE A 214 -16.72 3.20 -11.73
N MET A 215 -17.04 2.16 -10.95
CA MET A 215 -17.36 0.83 -11.45
C MET A 215 -18.76 0.44 -10.99
N CYS A 216 -19.64 0.07 -11.92
CA CYS A 216 -21.02 -0.32 -11.63
C CYS A 216 -21.82 0.69 -10.77
N GLY A 217 -21.52 1.99 -10.91
CA GLY A 217 -22.17 3.07 -10.16
C GLY A 217 -21.59 3.33 -8.76
N SER A 218 -20.55 2.61 -8.35
CA SER A 218 -19.85 2.83 -7.09
C SER A 218 -18.42 3.34 -7.34
N LYS A 219 -17.96 4.29 -6.53
CA LYS A 219 -16.56 4.71 -6.53
C LYS A 219 -15.70 3.62 -5.89
N ILE A 220 -14.75 3.08 -6.65
CA ILE A 220 -13.82 2.07 -6.14
C ILE A 220 -12.53 2.71 -5.64
N HIS A 221 -11.85 2.04 -4.72
CA HIS A 221 -10.48 2.33 -4.35
C HIS A 221 -9.62 1.10 -4.67
N VAL A 222 -8.49 1.33 -5.32
CA VAL A 222 -7.60 0.32 -5.87
C VAL A 222 -6.24 0.44 -5.21
N ASP A 223 -5.79 -0.65 -4.61
CA ASP A 223 -4.47 -0.76 -3.97
C ASP A 223 -3.69 -1.92 -4.60
N VAL A 224 -2.39 -1.71 -4.84
CA VAL A 224 -1.47 -2.82 -5.15
C VAL A 224 -0.84 -3.30 -3.84
N ILE A 225 -1.18 -4.53 -3.43
CA ILE A 225 -0.73 -5.10 -2.15
C ILE A 225 0.53 -5.95 -2.29
N CYS A 226 0.78 -6.51 -3.47
CA CYS A 226 1.96 -7.32 -3.77
C CYS A 226 2.47 -7.03 -5.19
N GLY A 227 3.76 -7.22 -5.41
CA GLY A 227 4.38 -7.07 -6.73
C GLY A 227 4.64 -5.62 -7.16
N ALA A 228 4.31 -4.60 -6.36
CA ALA A 228 4.54 -3.21 -6.71
C ALA A 228 6.03 -2.84 -6.84
N ILE A 229 6.36 -2.03 -7.84
CA ILE A 229 7.55 -1.19 -7.87
C ILE A 229 7.37 -0.08 -6.83
N THR A 230 8.37 0.08 -5.97
CA THR A 230 8.34 1.02 -4.84
C THR A 230 9.56 1.93 -4.88
N THR A 231 9.38 3.16 -4.42
CA THR A 231 10.44 4.19 -4.30
C THR A 231 11.17 4.13 -2.96
N VAL A 232 10.91 3.12 -2.14
CA VAL A 232 11.36 3.00 -0.75
C VAL A 232 11.68 1.55 -0.46
N HIS A 233 12.61 1.29 0.46
CA HIS A 233 12.95 -0.08 0.81
C HIS A 233 11.86 -0.74 1.68
N THR A 234 11.30 -1.86 1.21
CA THR A 234 10.12 -2.52 1.79
C THR A 234 10.25 -2.95 3.26
N ARG A 235 11.48 -3.24 3.75
CA ARG A 235 11.67 -3.61 5.18
C ARG A 235 11.42 -2.45 6.16
N ARG A 236 11.64 -1.19 5.77
CA ARG A 236 11.36 -0.03 6.66
C ARG A 236 9.84 0.18 6.85
N HIS A 237 9.00 -0.35 5.96
CA HIS A 237 7.54 -0.17 6.01
C HIS A 237 6.77 -1.24 6.79
N LEU A 238 7.34 -2.44 6.97
CA LEU A 238 6.68 -3.49 7.78
C LEU A 238 6.80 -3.22 9.30
N SER A 239 7.82 -2.48 9.74
CA SER A 239 8.05 -2.18 11.16
C SER A 239 7.09 -1.13 11.75
N ARG A 240 6.37 -0.37 10.91
CA ARG A 240 5.39 0.66 11.34
C ARG A 240 3.94 0.19 11.33
N LYS A 241 3.67 -1.08 10.97
CA LYS A 241 2.33 -1.70 11.07
C LYS A 241 2.05 -2.36 12.44
N MET A 242 3.00 -2.34 13.38
CA MET A 242 2.89 -2.99 14.69
C MET A 242 3.16 -2.06 15.88
N ILE A 243 2.72 -0.80 15.81
CA ILE A 243 2.55 0.06 17.00
C ILE A 243 1.23 0.83 16.84
#